data_AF-A0ABC8LDY9-F1
#
_entry.id   AF-A0ABC8LDY9-F1
#
_cell.length_a   1.000
_cell.length_b   1.000
_cell.length_c   1.000
_cell.angle_alpha   90.00
_cell.angle_beta   90.00
_cell.angle_gamma   90.00
#
_symmetry.space_group_name_H-M   'P 1'
#
loop_
_entity.id
_entity.type
_entity.pdbx_description
1 polymer ?
#
loop_
_entity_poly.entity_id
_entity_poly.type
_entity_poly.pdbx_seq_one_letter_code
_entity_poly.pdbx_strand_id
1 'polypeptide(L)'
;MATVPRQLIWEIVKTSNCLLVKQFGRGNAKVQFSKETNNLCNLNSYNHSGFANKKTVTIQPADKEQGVVLATTKTKPKISVNKSILKKEQA
;
A
#
# COMPACT_ATOMS: atom_id res chain seq x y z
N MET A 1 10.85 -21.08 2.61
CA MET A 1 10.10 -20.01 3.30
C MET A 1 8.66 -20.45 3.41
N ALA A 2 8.16 -20.70 4.63
CA ALA A 2 6.77 -21.09 4.84
C ALA A 2 5.85 -19.98 4.30
N THR A 3 4.99 -20.32 3.34
CA THR A 3 4.02 -19.37 2.80
C THR A 3 2.85 -19.26 3.76
N VAL A 4 2.90 -18.27 4.65
CA VAL A 4 1.79 -17.94 5.53
C VAL A 4 0.56 -17.57 4.67
N PRO A 5 -0.63 -18.14 4.93
CA PRO A 5 -1.85 -17.75 4.23
C PRO A 5 -2.14 -16.26 4.38
N ARG A 6 -2.54 -15.60 3.29
CA ARG A 6 -2.83 -14.14 3.28
C ARG A 6 -3.93 -13.76 4.27
N GLN A 7 -4.92 -14.63 4.43
CA GLN A 7 -6.01 -14.46 5.38
C GLN A 7 -5.49 -14.45 6.82
N LEU A 8 -4.54 -15.34 7.15
CA LEU A 8 -3.94 -15.36 8.49
C LEU A 8 -3.16 -14.08 8.77
N ILE A 9 -2.39 -13.59 7.79
CA ILE A 9 -1.68 -12.31 7.92
C ILE A 9 -2.67 -11.17 8.18
N TRP A 10 -3.78 -11.13 7.43
CA TRP A 10 -4.83 -10.13 7.61
C TRP A 10 -5.47 -10.15 9.00
N GLU A 11 -5.80 -11.34 9.49
CA GLU A 11 -6.39 -11.51 10.82
C GLU A 11 -5.47 -10.97 11.93
N ILE A 12 -4.16 -11.06 11.74
CA ILE A 12 -3.17 -10.50 12.67
C ILE A 12 -3.08 -8.97 12.54
N VAL A 13 -3.01 -8.44 11.32
CA VAL A 13 -2.72 -7.00 11.11
C VAL A 13 -3.95 -6.10 11.17
N LYS A 14 -5.18 -6.61 10.99
CA LYS A 14 -6.39 -5.77 10.88
C LYS A 14 -6.65 -4.88 12.11
N THR A 15 -6.24 -5.31 13.30
CA THR A 15 -6.43 -4.58 14.56
C THR A 15 -5.14 -4.09 15.19
N SER A 16 -4.02 -4.75 14.89
CA SER A 16 -2.79 -4.71 15.70
C SER A 16 -1.60 -4.19 14.88
N ASN A 17 -1.84 -3.22 14.01
CA ASN A 17 -0.83 -2.62 13.14
C ASN A 17 -0.47 -1.20 13.63
N CYS A 18 0.83 -0.90 13.75
CA CYS A 18 1.33 0.40 14.20
C CYS A 18 1.04 1.55 13.21
N LEU A 19 0.79 1.23 11.94
CA LEU A 19 0.45 2.19 10.88
C LEU A 19 -1.06 2.43 10.77
N LEU A 20 -1.88 1.77 11.61
CA LEU A 20 -3.32 1.93 11.64
C LEU A 20 -3.70 3.25 12.32
N VAL A 21 -4.37 4.11 11.57
CA VAL A 21 -4.89 5.39 12.05
C VAL A 21 -6.41 5.30 12.09
N LYS A 22 -6.95 5.24 13.31
CA LYS A 22 -8.41 5.27 13.54
C LYS A 22 -8.82 6.72 13.72
N GLN A 23 -9.59 7.24 12.77
CA GLN A 23 -10.16 8.57 12.90
C GLN A 23 -11.62 8.47 13.32
N PHE A 24 -11.94 9.17 14.40
CA PHE A 24 -13.31 9.34 14.85
C PHE A 24 -13.84 10.62 14.20
N GLY A 25 -14.71 10.47 13.20
CA GLY A 25 -15.40 11.60 12.60
C GLY A 25 -16.43 12.20 13.57
N ARG A 26 -17.02 13.35 13.19
CA ARG A 26 -18.23 13.88 13.85
C ARG A 26 -19.41 12.93 13.55
N GLY A 27 -19.59 11.87 14.34
CA GLY A 27 -20.69 10.91 14.23
C GLY A 27 -20.33 9.44 14.50
N ASN A 28 -21.15 8.50 14.01
CA ASN A 28 -21.00 7.03 14.20
C ASN A 28 -19.99 6.35 13.25
N ALA A 29 -19.47 7.07 12.25
CA ALA A 29 -18.55 6.50 11.27
C ALA A 29 -17.12 6.44 11.81
N LYS A 30 -16.68 5.25 12.23
CA LYS A 30 -15.27 4.96 12.57
C LYS A 30 -14.52 4.59 11.30
N VAL A 31 -13.88 5.57 10.67
CA VAL A 31 -13.06 5.30 9.48
C VAL A 31 -11.67 4.85 9.91
N GLN A 32 -11.20 3.75 9.32
CA GLN A 32 -9.90 3.16 9.62
C GLN A 32 -8.99 3.32 8.41
N PHE A 33 -7.95 4.11 8.58
CA PHE A 33 -6.92 4.33 7.57
C PHE A 33 -5.66 3.55 7.91
N SER A 34 -4.89 3.15 6.91
CA SER A 34 -3.58 2.53 7.10
C SER A 34 -2.53 3.33 6.31
N LYS A 35 -1.41 3.68 6.96
CA LYS A 35 -0.27 4.37 6.36
C LYS A 35 0.74 3.41 5.70
N GLU A 36 0.30 2.22 5.34
CA GLU A 36 1.12 1.25 4.63
C GLU A 36 1.60 1.78 3.28
N THR A 37 2.91 1.76 3.03
CA THR A 37 3.53 2.20 1.76
C THR A 37 2.97 1.47 0.52
N ASN A 38 2.43 0.27 0.71
CA ASN A 38 1.89 -0.60 -0.33
C ASN A 38 0.36 -0.54 -0.48
N ASN A 39 -0.29 0.48 0.10
CA ASN A 39 -1.74 0.67 0.08
C ASN A 39 -2.13 1.95 -0.67
N LEU A 40 -2.60 1.82 -1.91
CA LEU A 40 -2.94 2.96 -2.77
C LEU A 40 -4.09 3.83 -2.22
N CYS A 41 -5.05 3.20 -1.56
CA CYS A 41 -6.26 3.88 -1.05
C CYS A 41 -6.13 4.30 0.42
N ASN A 42 -5.01 3.96 1.09
CA ASN A 42 -4.81 4.15 2.53
C ASN A 42 -5.95 3.57 3.40
N LEU A 43 -6.73 2.61 2.90
CA LEU A 43 -7.86 2.02 3.62
C LEU A 43 -7.42 0.77 4.39
N ASN A 44 -7.83 0.64 5.65
CA ASN A 44 -7.64 -0.60 6.39
C ASN A 44 -8.62 -1.68 5.90
N SER A 45 -8.27 -2.36 4.81
CA SER A 45 -9.09 -3.41 4.20
C SER A 45 -8.21 -4.49 3.61
N TYR A 46 -8.68 -5.74 3.65
CA TYR A 46 -7.96 -6.90 3.13
C TYR A 46 -7.52 -6.73 1.68
N ASN A 47 -8.37 -6.13 0.84
CA ASN A 47 -8.09 -5.95 -0.59
C ASN A 47 -6.97 -4.94 -0.87
N HIS A 48 -6.74 -4.00 0.05
CA HIS A 48 -5.80 -2.91 -0.14
C HIS A 48 -4.54 -3.03 0.73
N SER A 49 -4.53 -3.95 1.71
CA SER A 49 -3.38 -4.14 2.58
C SER A 49 -2.17 -4.67 1.81
N GLY A 50 -1.05 -3.99 2.00
CA GLY A 50 0.21 -4.34 1.35
C GLY A 50 0.97 -5.47 2.04
N PHE A 51 0.60 -5.79 3.28
CA PHE A 51 1.17 -6.93 4.01
C PHE A 51 0.49 -8.25 3.65
N ALA A 52 -0.83 -8.21 3.44
CA ALA A 52 -1.59 -9.40 3.06
C ALA A 52 -1.42 -9.75 1.56
N ASN A 53 -1.32 -8.75 0.68
CA ASN A 53 -1.30 -8.97 -0.76
C ASN A 53 0.12 -9.00 -1.34
N LYS A 54 0.42 -10.03 -2.12
CA LYS A 54 1.72 -10.20 -2.80
C LYS A 54 1.88 -9.33 -4.06
N LYS A 55 0.77 -8.88 -4.63
CA LYS A 55 0.72 -8.03 -5.83
C LYS A 55 0.19 -6.68 -5.40
N THR A 56 1.06 -5.68 -5.36
CA THR A 56 0.71 -4.32 -4.98
C THR A 56 1.29 -3.32 -5.96
N VAL A 57 0.64 -2.17 -6.06
CA VAL A 57 1.09 -1.04 -6.85
C VAL A 57 1.31 0.12 -5.90
N THR A 58 2.48 0.74 -5.98
CA THR A 58 2.84 1.91 -5.18
C THR A 58 3.15 3.08 -6.08
N ILE A 59 2.71 4.25 -5.66
CA ILE A 59 2.97 5.52 -6.32
C ILE A 59 3.85 6.34 -5.39
N GLN A 60 5.05 6.70 -5.84
CA GLN A 60 5.96 7.56 -5.10
C GLN A 60 6.27 8.81 -5.94
N PRO A 61 6.42 9.98 -5.32
CA PRO A 61 6.96 11.14 -6.02
C PRO A 61 8.38 10.83 -6.50
N ALA A 62 8.73 11.24 -7.72
CA ALA A 62 10.10 11.10 -8.22
C ALA A 62 11.00 12.21 -7.62
N ASP A 63 12.27 11.87 -7.34
CA ASP A 63 13.26 12.81 -6.78
C ASP A 63 13.62 13.97 -7.72
N LYS A 64 13.30 13.87 -9.01
CA LYS A 64 13.50 14.95 -9.99
C LYS A 64 12.15 15.57 -10.33
N GLU A 65 12.13 16.90 -10.29
CA GLU A 65 10.97 17.76 -10.49
C GLU A 65 10.05 17.24 -11.61
N GLN A 66 8.79 16.99 -11.24
CA GLN A 66 7.69 16.60 -12.12
C GLN A 66 7.76 15.17 -12.69
N GLY A 67 8.03 14.18 -11.84
CA GLY A 67 7.84 12.76 -12.16
C GLY A 67 7.03 11.99 -11.11
N VAL A 68 6.27 10.99 -11.54
CA VAL A 68 5.64 9.99 -10.67
C VAL A 68 6.30 8.64 -10.89
N VAL A 69 6.77 7.98 -9.83
CA VAL A 69 7.31 6.63 -9.86
C VAL A 69 6.18 5.64 -9.56
N LEU A 70 5.78 4.89 -10.58
CA LEU A 70 4.94 3.71 -10.40
C LEU A 70 5.84 2.51 -10.14
N ALA A 71 5.63 1.82 -9.03
CA ALA A 71 6.33 0.61 -8.67
C ALA A 71 5.32 -0.54 -8.52
N THR A 72 5.57 -1.65 -9.21
CA THR A 72 4.74 -2.85 -9.12
C THR A 72 5.53 -4.01 -8.53
N THR A 73 4.97 -4.65 -7.51
CA THR A 73 5.58 -5.81 -6.85
C THR A 73 5.06 -7.09 -7.52
N LYS A 74 5.93 -7.79 -8.25
CA LYS A 74 5.64 -9.12 -8.84
C LYS A 74 6.22 -10.23 -7.96
N THR A 75 5.66 -11.43 -8.07
CA THR A 75 5.92 -12.64 -7.27
C THR A 75 7.36 -13.19 -7.27
N LYS A 76 8.36 -12.46 -7.75
CA LYS A 76 9.78 -12.88 -7.69
C LYS A 76 10.48 -12.16 -6.53
N PRO A 77 11.35 -12.84 -5.77
CA PRO A 77 12.05 -12.28 -4.61
C PRO A 77 13.23 -11.44 -5.09
N LYS A 78 12.94 -10.37 -5.83
CA LYS A 78 13.92 -9.35 -6.14
C LYS A 78 13.29 -8.02 -5.78
N ILE A 79 14.08 -7.20 -5.12
CA ILE A 79 13.90 -5.78 -4.83
C ILE A 79 13.89 -5.00 -6.17
N SER A 80 13.20 -5.51 -7.19
CA SER A 80 13.08 -4.93 -8.51
C SER A 80 11.64 -4.48 -8.64
N VAL A 81 11.35 -3.37 -7.95
CA VAL A 81 10.20 -2.55 -8.32
C VAL A 81 10.41 -2.11 -9.77
N ASN A 82 9.50 -2.46 -10.68
CA ASN A 82 9.52 -1.87 -12.02
C ASN A 82 9.14 -0.40 -11.84
N LYS A 83 10.14 0.47 -11.74
CA LYS A 83 9.98 1.92 -11.59
C LYS A 83 9.77 2.52 -12.97
N SER A 84 8.54 2.90 -13.30
CA SER A 84 8.27 3.74 -14.46
C SER A 84 8.13 5.19 -14.00
N ILE A 85 8.92 6.10 -14.59
CA ILE A 85 8.82 7.54 -14.35
C ILE A 85 7.85 8.10 -15.38
N LEU A 86 6.69 8.56 -14.92
CA LEU A 86 5.74 9.30 -15.74
C LEU A 86 6.07 10.79 -15.62
N LYS A 87 6.55 11.40 -16.71
CA LYS A 87 6.80 12.85 -16.81
C LYS A 87 5.58 13.51 -17.44
N LYS A 88 5.11 14.62 -16.87
CA LYS A 88 4.06 15.43 -17.49
C LYS A 88 4.63 16.08 -18.76
N GLU A 89 4.05 15.78 -19.92
CA GLU A 89 4.34 16.51 -21.15
C GLU A 89 3.81 17.94 -20.96
N GLN A 90 4.70 18.94 -21.07
CA GLN A 90 4.31 20.35 -21.04
C GLN A 90 3.73 20.68 -22.42
N ALA A 91 2.43 20.95 -22.45
CA ALA A 91 1.73 21.56 -23.59
C ALA A 91 1.88 23.08 -23.55
#